data_AF-A0A5D2J6Z6-F1
#
_entry.id   AF-A0A5D2J6Z6-F1
#
_cell.length_a   1.000
_cell.length_b   1.000
_cell.length_c   1.000
_cell.angle_alpha   90.00
_cell.angle_beta   90.00
_cell.angle_gamma   90.00
#
_symmetry.space_group_name_H-M   'P 1'
#
loop_
_entity.id
_entity.type
_entity.pdbx_description
1 polymer ?
#
loop_
_entity_poly.entity_id
_entity_poly.type
_entity_poly.pdbx_seq_one_letter_code
_entity_poly.pdbx_strand_id
1 'polypeptide(L)' 'MINVRREKISERMKYLQDLVPGCNKITDKAGMLNEIINYVQSLQRQVQVHIRVLLLDSVCRGLESAMFFFKLVN' A
#
# COMPACT_ATOMS: atom_id res chain seq x y z
N MET A 1 -10.94 -26.22 25.99
CA MET A 1 -10.13 -26.05 24.75
C MET A 1 -10.90 -25.41 23.58
N ILE A 2 -12.21 -25.64 23.41
CA ILE A 2 -13.01 -25.11 22.28
C ILE A 2 -13.08 -23.57 22.24
N ASN A 3 -13.08 -22.89 23.40
CA ASN A 3 -13.20 -21.42 23.46
C ASN A 3 -11.90 -20.66 23.13
N VAL A 4 -10.74 -21.25 23.45
CA VAL A 4 -9.42 -20.61 23.24
C VAL A 4 -9.16 -20.32 21.75
N ARG A 5 -9.62 -21.20 20.85
CA ARG A 5 -9.49 -20.96 19.41
C ARG A 5 -10.36 -19.79 18.95
N ARG A 6 -11.59 -19.68 19.47
CA ARG A 6 -12.51 -18.59 19.11
C ARG A 6 -12.04 -17.25 19.64
N GLU A 7 -11.50 -17.20 20.85
CA GLU A 7 -10.90 -15.98 21.42
C GLU A 7 -9.74 -15.47 20.57
N LYS A 8 -8.79 -16.34 20.21
CA LYS A 8 -7.67 -15.98 19.33
C LYS A 8 -8.12 -15.43 17.98
N ILE A 9 -9.19 -15.99 17.40
CA ILE A 9 -9.75 -15.49 16.13
C ILE A 9 -10.39 -14.10 16.34
N SER A 10 -11.14 -13.92 17.44
CA SER A 10 -11.79 -12.66 17.76
C SER A 10 -10.79 -11.53 17.98
N GLU A 11 -9.70 -11.80 18.69
CA GLU A 11 -8.60 -10.84 18.89
C GLU A 11 -7.95 -10.43 17.57
N ARG A 12 -7.64 -11.40 16.71
CA ARG A 12 -7.07 -11.11 15.39
C ARG A 12 -8.04 -10.31 14.51
N MET A 13 -9.34 -10.59 14.58
CA MET A 13 -10.35 -9.82 13.86
C MET A 13 -10.45 -8.38 14.34
N LYS A 14 -10.38 -8.13 15.67
CA LYS A 14 -10.33 -6.76 16.21
C LYS A 14 -9.06 -6.03 15.77
N TYR A 15 -7.91 -6.68 15.90
CA TYR A 15 -6.64 -6.11 15.49
C TYR A 15 -6.64 -5.70 14.00
N LEU A 16 -7.22 -6.53 13.13
CA LEU A 16 -7.37 -6.20 11.71
C LEU A 16 -8.31 -5.00 11.46
N GLN A 17 -9.40 -4.87 12.23
CA GLN A 17 -10.29 -3.71 12.13
C GLN A 17 -9.59 -2.41 12.50
N ASP A 18 -8.82 -2.43 13.59
CA ASP A 18 -8.12 -1.24 14.11
C ASP A 18 -7.02 -0.74 13.15
N LEU A 19 -6.44 -1.64 12.35
CA LEU A 19 -5.40 -1.30 11.38
C LEU A 19 -5.94 -0.71 10.08
N VAL A 20 -7.15 -1.09 9.66
CA VAL A 20 -7.67 -0.75 8.33
C VAL A 20 -8.67 0.40 8.40
N PRO A 21 -8.40 1.56 7.77
CA PRO A 21 -9.32 2.68 7.77
C PRO A 21 -10.64 2.30 7.10
N GLY A 22 -11.76 2.66 7.75
CA GLY A 22 -13.11 2.36 7.24
C GLY A 22 -13.67 0.99 7.62
N CYS A 23 -12.84 0.08 8.15
CA CYS A 23 -13.24 -1.27 8.52
C CYS A 23 -14.28 -1.30 9.67
N ASN A 24 -14.21 -0.33 10.60
CA ASN A 24 -15.12 -0.19 11.75
C ASN A 24 -16.59 0.04 11.39
N LYS A 25 -16.89 0.40 10.13
CA LYS A 25 -18.25 0.63 9.65
C LYS A 25 -18.92 -0.64 9.11
N ILE A 26 -18.15 -1.73 8.97
CA ILE A 26 -18.62 -2.97 8.36
C ILE A 26 -18.91 -3.99 9.47
N THR A 27 -20.19 -4.33 9.62
CA THR A 27 -20.69 -5.27 10.64
C THR A 27 -20.57 -6.72 10.21
N ASP A 28 -20.46 -7.01 8.91
CA ASP A 28 -20.37 -8.36 8.38
C ASP A 28 -18.89 -8.81 8.24
N LYS A 29 -18.61 -10.06 8.66
CA LYS A 29 -17.22 -10.56 8.69
C LYS A 29 -16.62 -10.76 7.30
N ALA A 30 -17.44 -11.01 6.28
CA ALA A 30 -16.94 -11.25 4.92
C ALA A 30 -16.52 -9.93 4.27
N GLY A 31 -17.36 -8.90 4.38
CA GLY A 31 -17.11 -7.54 3.94
C GLY A 31 -15.92 -6.91 4.64
N MET A 32 -15.76 -7.15 5.94
CA MET A 32 -14.58 -6.74 6.71
C MET A 32 -13.29 -7.28 6.10
N LEU A 33 -13.24 -8.59 5.84
CA LEU A 33 -12.08 -9.23 5.20
C LEU A 33 -11.88 -8.75 3.76
N ASN A 34 -12.96 -8.51 3.03
CA ASN A 34 -12.89 -7.97 1.68
C ASN A 34 -12.26 -6.57 1.66
N GLU A 35 -12.63 -5.69 2.59
CA GLU A 35 -11.98 -4.38 2.65
C GLU A 35 -10.54 -4.40 3.09
N ILE A 36 -10.17 -5.35 3.95
CA ILE A 36 -8.75 -5.56 4.28
C ILE A 36 -7.98 -5.94 3.01
N ILE A 37 -8.52 -6.84 2.18
CA ILE A 37 -7.90 -7.25 0.92
C ILE A 37 -7.77 -6.04 -0.02
N ASN A 38 -8.84 -5.26 -0.18
CA ASN A 38 -8.83 -4.06 -1.03
C ASN A 38 -7.80 -3.03 -0.54
N TYR A 39 -7.71 -2.81 0.78
CA TYR A 39 -6.76 -1.89 1.37
C TYR A 39 -5.32 -2.31 1.06
N VAL A 40 -4.97 -3.59 1.27
CA VAL A 40 -3.64 -4.12 0.95
C VAL A 40 -3.31 -3.98 -0.54
N GLN A 41 -4.25 -4.31 -1.43
CA GLN A 41 -4.05 -4.12 -2.88
C GLN A 41 -3.87 -2.65 -3.26
N SER A 42 -4.59 -1.73 -2.59
CA SER A 42 -4.42 -0.30 -2.81
C SER A 42 -3.04 0.19 -2.39
N LEU A 43 -2.51 -0.30 -1.25
CA LEU A 43 -1.17 0.01 -0.77
C LEU A 43 -0.10 -0.53 -1.72
N GLN A 44 -0.25 -1.76 -2.21
CA GLN A 44 0.66 -2.33 -3.21
C GLN A 44 0.71 -1.48 -4.48
N ARG A 45 -0.44 -1.01 -4.98
CA ARG A 45 -0.49 -0.07 -6.12
C ARG A 45 0.19 1.25 -5.81
N GLN A 46 -0.04 1.83 -4.63
CA GLN A 46 0.60 3.09 -4.22
C GLN A 46 2.12 2.96 -4.21
N VAL A 47 2.66 1.89 -3.61
CA VAL A 47 4.11 1.63 -3.60
C VAL A 47 4.65 1.43 -5.01
N GLN A 48 3.95 0.68 -5.86
CA GLN A 48 4.38 0.48 -7.26
C GLN A 48 4.42 1.79 -8.05
N VAL A 49 3.39 2.64 -7.90
CA VAL A 49 3.36 3.96 -8.55
C VAL A 49 4.48 4.84 -8.00
N HIS A 50 4.66 4.88 -6.67
CA HIS A 50 5.70 5.68 -6.03
C HIS A 50 7.11 5.30 -6.55
N ILE A 51 7.41 4.00 -6.63
CA ILE A 51 8.69 3.51 -7.19
C ILE A 51 8.84 3.94 -8.65
N ARG A 52 7.80 3.79 -9.48
CA ARG A 52 7.86 4.18 -10.90
C ARG A 52 8.10 5.67 -11.09
N VAL A 53 7.41 6.51 -10.30
CA VAL A 53 7.59 7.98 -10.34
C VAL A 53 9.01 8.36 -9.94
N LEU A 54 9.54 7.79 -8.86
CA LEU A 54 10.91 8.06 -8.44
C LEU A 54 11.95 7.67 -9.51
N LEU A 55 11.73 6.54 -10.18
CA LEU A 55 12.60 6.10 -11.28
C LEU A 55 12.52 7.06 -12.47
N LEU A 56 11.32 7.46 -12.91
CA LEU A 56 11.16 8.43 -13.99
C LEU A 56 11.81 9.78 -13.64
N ASP A 57 11.62 10.27 -12.42
CA ASP A 57 12.25 11.50 -11.95
C ASP A 57 13.78 11.44 -12.01
N SER A 58 14.37 10.30 -11.63
CA SER A 58 15.82 10.10 -11.71
C SER A 58 16.33 10.06 -13.16
N VAL A 59 15.58 9.45 -14.08
CA VAL A 59 15.91 9.42 -15.51
C VAL A 59 15.77 10.80 -16.14
N CYS A 60 14.70 11.54 -15.85
CA CYS A 60 14.48 12.91 -16.34
C CYS A 60 15.61 13.84 -15.89
N ARG A 61 16.00 13.81 -14.61
CA ARG A 61 17.14 14.59 -14.09
C ARG A 61 18.47 14.22 -14.77
N GLY A 62 18.68 12.94 -15.07
CA GLY A 62 19.86 12.46 -15.80
C GLY A 62 19.91 12.98 -17.24
N LEU A 63 18.79 12.95 -17.95
CA LEU A 63 18.67 13.49 -19.31
C LEU A 63 18.89 15.00 -19.35
N GLU A 64 18.34 15.75 -18.40
CA GLU A 64 18.56 17.20 -18.30
C GLU A 64 20.05 17.54 -18.08
N SER A 65 20.72 16.80 -17.18
CA SER A 65 22.16 16.97 -16.92
C SER A 65 23.00 16.65 -18.15
N ALA A 66 22.68 15.57 -18.87
CA ALA A 66 23.36 15.19 -20.10
C ALA A 66 23.14 16.22 -21.22
N MET A 67 21.92 16.75 -21.34
CA MET A 67 21.59 17.78 -22.33
C MET A 67 22.33 19.09 -22.04
N PHE A 68 22.51 19.45 -20.77
CA PHE A 68 23.32 20.60 -20.36
C PHE A 68 24.80 20.39 -20.69
N PHE A 69 25.35 19.21 -20.41
CA PHE A 69 26.72 18.85 -20.79
C PHE A 69 26.95 18.90 -22.31
N PHE A 70 26.00 18.38 -23.09
CA PHE A 70 26.07 18.42 -24.55
C PHE A 70 26.06 19.86 -25.10
N LYS A 71 25.27 20.74 -24.48
CA LYS A 71 25.27 22.20 -24.75
C LYS A 71 26.53 22.92 -24.30
N LEU A 72 27.30 22.36 -23.37
CA LEU A 72 28.55 22.95 -22.90
C LEU A 72 29.74 22.51 -23.77
N VAL A 73 29.65 21.32 -24.37
CA VAL A 73 30.71 20.71 -25.19
C VAL A 73 30.57 21.05 -26.68
N ASN A 74 29.38 21.46 -27.14
CA ASN A 74 29.16 22.03 -28.49
C ASN A 74 28.94 23.53 -28.41
#